data_AF-G4RPH2-F1
#
_entry.id   AF-G4RPH2-F1
#
_cell.length_a   1.000
_cell.length_b   1.000
_cell.length_c   1.000
_cell.angle_alpha   90.00
_cell.angle_beta   90.00
_cell.angle_gamma   90.00
#
_symmetry.space_group_name_H-M   'P 1'
#
loop_
_entity.id
_entity.type
_entity.pdbx_description
1 polymer ?
#
loop_
_entity_poly.entity_id
_entity_poly.type
_entity_poly.pdbx_seq_one_letter_code
_entity_poly.pdbx_strand_id
1 'polypeptide(L)' 'MNVLEILRQKSKGVEGLSARSILNYVIYEFEVGGPSKEILEEALRLASKEIEQLQKVIEILKDIEVYV' A
#
# COMPACT_ATOMS: atom_id res chain seq x y z
N MET A 1 16.15 -15.53 -6.98
CA MET A 1 15.04 -14.99 -6.19
C MET A 1 13.94 -14.60 -7.16
N ASN A 2 12.75 -15.20 -7.06
CA ASN A 2 11.62 -14.88 -7.93
C ASN A 2 10.88 -13.62 -7.44
N VAL A 3 9.99 -13.05 -8.26
CA VAL A 3 9.27 -11.82 -7.92
C VAL A 3 8.43 -11.96 -6.64
N LEU A 4 7.84 -13.13 -6.41
CA LEU A 4 7.07 -13.44 -5.20
C LEU A 4 7.94 -13.41 -3.93
N GLU A 5 9.13 -13.97 -3.98
CA GLU A 5 10.09 -13.95 -2.87
C GLU A 5 10.53 -12.51 -2.55
N ILE A 6 10.77 -11.69 -3.58
CA ILE A 6 11.10 -10.26 -3.42
C ILE A 6 9.94 -9.54 -2.74
N LEU A 7 8.70 -9.75 -3.21
CA LEU A 7 7.53 -9.07 -2.66
C LEU A 7 7.27 -9.46 -1.20
N ARG A 8 7.35 -10.78 -0.90
CA ARG A 8 7.20 -11.32 0.46
C ARG A 8 8.30 -10.84 1.40
N GLN A 9 9.52 -10.69 0.92
CA GLN A 9 10.60 -10.14 1.75
C GLN A 9 10.36 -8.65 2.04
N LYS A 10 10.01 -7.87 1.01
CA LYS A 10 9.78 -6.42 1.14
C LYS A 10 8.54 -6.09 1.96
N SER A 11 7.48 -6.91 1.90
CA SER A 11 6.24 -6.66 2.64
C SER A 11 6.39 -6.80 4.16
N LYS A 12 7.41 -7.53 4.65
CA LYS A 12 7.67 -7.69 6.09
C LYS A 12 7.97 -6.38 6.82
N GLY A 13 8.48 -5.37 6.11
CA GLY A 13 8.78 -4.04 6.66
C GLY A 13 7.62 -3.04 6.54
N VAL A 14 6.48 -3.46 6.00
CA VAL A 14 5.34 -2.58 5.78
C VAL A 14 4.33 -2.74 6.91
N GLU A 15 4.14 -1.65 7.65
CA GLU A 15 3.16 -1.54 8.71
C GLU A 15 1.89 -0.84 8.21
N GLY A 16 0.82 -0.91 9.00
CA GLY A 16 -0.49 -0.39 8.63
C GLY A 16 -1.37 -1.41 7.92
N LEU A 17 -2.66 -1.43 8.26
CA LEU A 17 -3.60 -2.41 7.72
C LEU A 17 -3.80 -2.22 6.21
N SER A 18 -4.03 -0.99 5.75
CA SER A 18 -4.32 -0.72 4.33
C SER A 18 -3.12 -1.04 3.42
N ALA A 19 -1.92 -0.60 3.81
CA ALA A 19 -0.70 -0.88 3.05
C ALA A 19 -0.41 -2.39 2.93
N ARG A 20 -0.61 -3.16 4.01
CA ARG A 20 -0.47 -4.63 3.98
C ARG A 20 -1.52 -5.29 3.09
N SER A 21 -2.76 -4.82 3.12
CA SER A 21 -3.83 -5.35 2.27
C SER A 21 -3.51 -5.18 0.78
N ILE A 22 -3.01 -4.01 0.37
CA ILE A 22 -2.61 -3.75 -1.03
C ILE A 22 -1.50 -4.72 -1.47
N LEU A 23 -0.48 -4.91 -0.63
CA LEU A 23 0.62 -5.84 -0.95
C LEU A 23 0.15 -7.29 -0.99
N ASN A 24 -0.69 -7.71 -0.05
CA ASN A 24 -1.23 -9.06 -0.01
C ASN A 24 -2.08 -9.38 -1.24
N TYR A 25 -2.85 -8.40 -1.74
CA TYR A 25 -3.58 -8.53 -2.99
C TYR A 25 -2.64 -8.83 -4.17
N VAL A 26 -1.56 -8.05 -4.32
CA VAL A 26 -0.56 -8.29 -5.38
C VAL A 26 0.14 -9.65 -5.21
N ILE A 27 0.47 -10.05 -3.98
CA ILE A 27 1.06 -11.38 -3.71
C ILE A 27 0.13 -12.49 -4.18
N TYR A 28 -1.15 -12.42 -3.79
CA TYR A 28 -2.16 -13.40 -4.16
C TYR A 28 -2.28 -13.55 -5.68
N GLU A 29 -2.32 -12.44 -6.41
CA GLU A 29 -2.42 -12.43 -7.87
C GLU A 29 -1.20 -13.10 -8.53
N PHE A 30 0.00 -12.91 -7.96
CA PHE A 30 1.19 -13.65 -8.41
C PHE A 30 1.11 -15.16 -8.11
N GLU A 31 0.46 -15.58 -7.03
CA GLU A 31 0.34 -16.99 -6.64
C GLU A 31 -0.62 -17.79 -7.54
N VAL A 32 -1.65 -17.13 -8.07
CA VAL A 32 -2.69 -17.78 -8.89
C VAL A 32 -2.41 -17.78 -10.41
N GLY A 33 -1.27 -17.24 -10.84
CA GLY A 33 -0.88 -17.25 -12.26
C GLY A 33 -0.20 -15.97 -12.76
N GLY A 34 -0.08 -14.94 -11.92
CA GLY A 34 0.58 -13.68 -12.24
C GLY A 34 -0.41 -12.51 -12.24
N PRO A 35 -0.09 -11.36 -11.61
CA PRO A 35 -0.91 -10.18 -11.75
C PRO A 35 -0.83 -9.71 -13.20
N SER A 36 -1.98 -9.37 -13.77
CA SER A 36 -1.98 -8.59 -14.98
C SER A 36 -1.37 -7.20 -14.71
N LYS A 37 -0.96 -6.52 -15.77
CA LYS A 37 -0.52 -5.12 -15.68
C LYS A 37 -1.57 -4.24 -14.98
N GLU A 38 -2.85 -4.50 -15.21
CA GLU A 38 -3.98 -3.78 -14.62
C GLU A 38 -4.03 -3.92 -13.10
N ILE A 39 -3.72 -5.10 -12.56
CA ILE A 39 -3.66 -5.33 -11.11
C ILE A 39 -2.58 -4.47 -10.45
N LEU A 40 -1.40 -4.37 -11.09
CA LEU A 40 -0.32 -3.53 -10.58
C LEU A 40 -0.70 -2.05 -10.65
N GLU A 41 -1.33 -1.60 -11.74
CA GLU A 41 -1.83 -0.23 -11.88
C GLU A 41 -2.88 0.11 -10.83
N GLU A 42 -3.81 -0.81 -10.56
CA GLU A 42 -4.82 -0.64 -9.52
C GLU A 42 -4.19 -0.59 -8.12
N ALA A 43 -3.24 -1.48 -7.81
CA ALA A 43 -2.53 -1.46 -6.54
C ALA A 43 -1.77 -0.13 -6.33
N LEU A 44 -1.13 0.40 -7.37
CA LEU A 44 -0.47 1.71 -7.33
C LEU A 44 -1.47 2.85 -7.12
N ARG A 45 -2.63 2.78 -7.76
CA ARG A 45 -3.71 3.77 -7.59
C ARG A 45 -4.24 3.76 -6.15
N LEU A 46 -4.45 2.58 -5.58
CA LEU A 46 -4.89 2.42 -4.18
C LEU A 46 -3.85 2.98 -3.21
N ALA A 47 -2.57 2.64 -3.39
CA ALA A 47 -1.50 3.17 -2.56
C ALA A 47 -1.40 4.70 -2.64
N SER A 48 -1.56 5.29 -3.84
CA SER A 48 -1.55 6.74 -4.04
C SER A 48 -2.72 7.43 -3.31
N LYS A 49 -3.91 6.82 -3.35
CA LYS A 49 -5.09 7.32 -2.63
C LYS A 49 -4.88 7.29 -1.12
N GLU A 50 -4.26 6.24 -0.59
CA GLU A 50 -3.93 6.15 0.84
C GLU A 50 -2.95 7.24 1.28
N ILE A 51 -1.94 7.55 0.46
CA ILE A 51 -1.02 8.68 0.71
C ILE A 51 -1.81 10.00 0.78
N GLU A 52 -2.73 10.24 -0.14
CA GLU A 52 -3.57 11.44 -0.14
C GLU A 52 -4.42 11.56 1.14
N GLN A 53 -5.01 10.45 1.62
CA GLN A 53 -5.77 10.47 2.85
C GLN A 53 -4.89 10.73 4.08
N LEU A 54 -3.71 10.11 4.15
CA LEU A 54 -2.76 10.35 5.24
C LEU A 54 -2.25 11.79 5.24
N GLN A 55 -2.04 12.39 4.08
CA GLN A 55 -1.70 13.82 3.96
C GLN A 55 -2.80 14.71 4.55
N LYS A 56 -4.08 14.44 4.23
CA LYS A 56 -5.22 15.16 4.83
C LYS A 56 -5.29 15.01 6.34
N VAL A 57 -5.02 13.81 6.87
CA VAL A 57 -4.95 13.58 8.31
C VAL A 57 -3.85 14.45 8.93
N ILE A 58 -2.66 14.50 8.34
CA ILE A 58 -1.56 15.34 8.81
C ILE A 58 -1.93 16.83 8.79
N GLU A 59 -2.59 17.30 7.73
CA GLU A 59 -3.05 18.69 7.63
C GLU A 59 -4.03 19.02 8.77
N ILE A 60 -5.04 18.17 8.99
CA ILE A 60 -6.00 18.35 10.09
C ILE A 60 -5.29 18.36 11.45
N LEU A 61 -4.30 17.47 11.66
CA LEU A 61 -3.54 17.41 12.91
C LEU A 61 -2.70 18.68 13.14
N LYS A 62 -2.11 19.25 12.09
CA LYS A 62 -1.39 20.53 12.18
C LYS A 62 -2.34 21.70 12.45
N ASP A 63 -3.53 21.68 11.86
CA ASP A 63 -4.53 22.71 12.08
C ASP A 63 -5.02 22.72 13.53
N ILE A 64 -5.08 21.55 14.20
CA ILE A 64 -5.47 21.48 15.62
C ILE A 64 -4.31 21.73 16.58
N GLU A 65 -3.06 21.53 16.17
CA GLU A 65 -1.85 21.72 17.00
C GLU A 65 -1.76 23.14 17.59
N VAL A 66 -2.27 24.15 16.89
CA VAL A 66 -2.26 25.54 17.38
C VAL A 66 -3.22 25.80 18.55
N TYR A 67 -4.12 24.85 18.85
CA TYR A 67 -5.13 24.97 19.91
C TYR A 67 -4.82 24.12 21.15
N VAL A 68 -3.75 23.32 21.14
CA VAL A 68 -3.28 22.51 22.28
C VAL A 68 -1.94 23.03 22.79
#